data_AF-A0A847G7V5-F1
#
_entry.id   AF-A0A847G7V5-F1
#
_cell.length_a   1.000
_cell.length_b   1.000
_cell.length_c   1.000
_cell.angle_alpha   90.00
_cell.angle_beta   90.00
_cell.angle_gamma   90.00
#
_symmetry.space_group_name_H-M   'P 1'
#
loop_
_entity.id
_entity.type
_entity.pdbx_description
1 polymer ?
#
loop_
_entity_poly.entity_id
_entity_poly.type
_entity_poly.pdbx_seq_one_letter_code
_entity_poly.pdbx_strand_id
1 'polypeptide(L)' 'MQSIDLRSDTVTLPTPEMRDAMARAELGDDVYGEDPTVNRLQEMAA' A
#
# COMPACT_ATOMS: atom_id res chain seq x y z
N MET A 1 -1.76 24.12 -9.55
CA MET A 1 -1.15 23.74 -10.84
C MET A 1 -0.56 22.35 -10.65
N GLN A 2 -1.10 21.32 -11.30
CA GLN A 2 -0.42 20.03 -11.33
C GLN A 2 0.82 20.21 -12.22
N SER A 3 2.01 20.13 -11.61
CA SER A 3 3.26 20.12 -12.36
C SER A 3 3.41 18.78 -13.07
N ILE A 4 3.77 18.80 -14.36
CA ILE A 4 4.20 17.59 -15.05
C ILE A 4 5.59 17.26 -14.53
N ASP A 5 5.67 16.25 -13.67
CA ASP A 5 6.91 15.82 -13.02
C ASP A 5 7.43 14.54 -13.68
N LEU A 6 8.51 14.67 -14.45
CA LEU A 6 9.13 13.57 -15.22
C LEU A 6 10.47 13.10 -14.59
N ARG A 7 10.76 13.49 -13.36
CA ARG A 7 12.04 13.17 -12.71
C ARG A 7 12.17 11.68 -12.40
N SER A 8 11.07 11.03 -12.00
CA SER A 8 11.00 9.61 -11.67
C SER A 8 9.54 9.19 -11.46
N ASP A 9 9.24 7.90 -11.60
CA ASP A 9 7.98 7.26 -11.21
C ASP A 9 7.76 7.19 -9.69
N THR A 10 8.82 7.27 -8.89
CA THR A 10 8.75 7.29 -7.41
C THR A 10 8.03 8.51 -6.85
N VAL A 11 7.77 9.55 -7.66
CA VAL A 11 6.99 10.74 -7.27
C VAL A 11 5.48 10.49 -7.24
N THR A 12 5.04 9.30 -7.65
CA THR A 12 3.62 8.92 -7.59
C THR A 12 3.08 9.01 -6.17
N LEU A 13 1.84 9.49 -6.05
CA LEU A 13 1.13 9.60 -4.78
C LEU A 13 -0.01 8.57 -4.76
N PRO A 14 -0.37 8.02 -3.58
CA PRO A 14 -1.48 7.07 -3.49
C PRO A 14 -2.79 7.76 -3.87
N THR A 15 -3.58 7.09 -4.72
CA THR A 15 -4.91 7.54 -5.14
C THR A 15 -5.88 7.56 -3.95
N PRO A 16 -7.03 8.24 -4.05
CA PRO A 16 -8.04 8.21 -2.98
C PRO A 16 -8.47 6.78 -2.61
N GLU A 17 -8.65 5.90 -3.59
CA GLU A 17 -9.07 4.50 -3.37
C GLU A 17 -7.98 3.70 -2.65
N MET A 18 -6.71 3.94 -3.00
CA MET A 18 -5.58 3.32 -2.30
C MET A 18 -5.52 3.77 -0.84
N ARG A 19 -5.71 5.08 -0.58
CA ARG A 19 -5.76 5.62 0.79
C ARG A 19 -6.92 5.04 1.60
N ASP A 20 -8.09 4.91 0.99
CA ASP A 20 -9.26 4.31 1.61
C ASP A 20 -9.05 2.83 1.93
N ALA A 21 -8.41 2.07 1.04
CA ALA A 21 -8.07 0.67 1.27
C ALA A 21 -7.05 0.54 2.42
N MET A 22 -6.01 1.38 2.45
CA MET A 22 -5.04 1.41 3.54
C MET A 22 -5.70 1.73 4.88
N ALA A 23 -6.62 2.70 4.91
CA ALA A 23 -7.29 3.13 6.15
C ALA A 23 -8.25 2.06 6.72
N ARG A 24 -8.75 1.15 5.87
CA ARG A 24 -9.69 0.09 6.26
C ARG A 24 -9.03 -1.29 6.39
N ALA A 25 -7.74 -1.41 6.10
CA ALA A 25 -7.03 -2.68 6.16
C ALA A 25 -7.04 -3.25 7.58
N GLU A 26 -7.26 -4.55 7.69
CA GLU A 26 -7.06 -5.27 8.94
C GLU A 26 -5.56 -5.37 9.21
N LEU A 27 -5.14 -5.05 10.44
CA LEU A 27 -3.74 -4.98 10.84
C LEU A 27 -3.48 -5.98 11.97
N GLY A 28 -2.22 -6.39 12.10
CA GLY A 28 -1.71 -7.22 13.18
C GLY A 28 -0.22 -7.00 13.39
N ASP A 29 0.41 -7.82 14.22
CA ASP A 29 1.87 -7.79 14.38
C ASP A 29 2.53 -8.67 13.33
N ASP A 30 3.26 -8.05 12.41
CA ASP A 30 3.96 -8.74 11.32
C ASP A 30 5.10 -9.63 11.81
N VAL A 31 5.77 -9.29 12.92
CA VAL A 31 6.87 -10.11 13.47
C VAL A 31 6.36 -11.46 13.96
N TYR A 32 5.13 -11.49 14.49
CA TYR A 32 4.45 -12.72 14.89
C TYR A 32 3.61 -13.36 13.76
N GLY A 33 3.57 -12.75 12.57
CA GLY A 33 2.81 -13.24 11.43
C GLY A 33 1.29 -13.07 11.57
N GLU A 34 0.85 -12.14 12.41
CA GLU A 34 -0.56 -11.93 12.73
C GLU A 34 -1.21 -10.85 11.87
N ASP A 35 -0.46 -10.16 10.98
CA ASP A 35 -1.04 -9.18 10.06
C ASP A 35 -1.68 -9.86 8.84
N PRO A 36 -3.02 -9.87 8.75
CA PRO A 36 -3.71 -10.56 7.66
C PRO A 36 -3.51 -9.88 6.30
N THR A 37 -3.28 -8.56 6.29
CA THR A 37 -3.10 -7.80 5.06
C THR A 37 -1.73 -8.06 4.45
N VAL A 38 -0.68 -8.11 5.29
CA VAL A 38 0.68 -8.48 4.84
C VAL A 38 0.72 -9.92 4.35
N ASN A 39 0.17 -10.86 5.12
CA ASN A 39 0.14 -12.28 4.74
C ASN A 39 -0.54 -12.48 3.38
N ARG A 40 -1.72 -11.86 3.18
CA ARG A 40 -2.43 -11.93 1.90
C ARG A 40 -1.61 -11.35 0.76
N LEU A 41 -0.90 -10.24 0.96
CA LEU A 41 -0.04 -9.66 -0.06
C LEU A 41 1.09 -10.63 -0.45
N GLN A 42 1.74 -11.25 0.53
CA GLN A 42 2.83 -12.21 0.29
C GLN A 42 2.33 -13.46 -0.43
N GLU A 43 1.19 -14.03 -0.02
CA GLU A 43 0.56 -15.18 -0.69
C GLU A 43 0.19 -14.87 -2.15
N MET A 44 -0.27 -13.64 -2.42
CA MET A 44 -0.59 -13.22 -3.79
C MET A 44 0.64 -13.02 -4.68
N ALA A 45 1.78 -12.68 -4.10
CA ALA A 45 3.00 -12.32 -4.83
C ALA A 45 3.95 -13.51 -5.07
N ALA A 46 3.82 -14.58 -4.27
CA ALA A 46 4.57 -15.82 -4.41
C ALA A 46 4.13 -16.64 -5.64
#